data_AF-A0A2D4HZP7-F1
#
_entry.id   AF-A0A2D4HZP7-F1
#
_cell.length_a   1.000
_cell.length_b   1.000
_cell.length_c   1.000
_cell.angle_alpha   90.00
_cell.angle_beta   90.00
_cell.angle_gamma   90.00
#
_symmetry.space_group_name_H-M   'P 1'
#
loop_
_entity.id
_entity.type
_entity.pdbx_description
1 polymer ?
#
loop_
_entity_poly.entity_id
_entity_poly.type
_entity_poly.pdbx_seq_one_letter_code
_entity_poly.pdbx_strand_id
1 'polypeptide(L)'
;MASSCVLSPEMLPTTATKIGITSVRDVLLKSRAKTLPWVMTLPRHKQPFQKIILKKKKNDTLDPEPFVDCKECGRKMHQICALHYDIIWPSGFVCDNCLKKTGRTRKENKFSAKRLQTTR
;
A
#
# COMPACT_ATOMS: atom_id res chain seq x y z
N MET A 1 -35.27 -11.11 -33.29
CA MET A 1 -36.48 -10.90 -32.47
C MET A 1 -37.10 -12.26 -32.21
N ALA A 2 -36.88 -12.78 -31.01
CA ALA A 2 -37.52 -13.93 -30.37
C ALA A 2 -36.77 -14.10 -29.04
N SER A 3 -37.36 -14.35 -27.89
CA SER A 3 -38.75 -14.35 -27.49
C SER A 3 -38.68 -14.11 -25.98
N SER A 4 -39.50 -13.19 -25.51
CA SER A 4 -39.88 -13.04 -24.11
C SER A 4 -40.33 -14.37 -23.51
N CYS A 5 -39.97 -14.63 -22.25
CA CYS A 5 -40.92 -15.07 -21.23
C CYS A 5 -40.32 -14.90 -19.84
N VAL A 6 -41.03 -14.07 -19.07
CA VAL A 6 -40.90 -13.80 -17.65
C VAL A 6 -41.43 -15.02 -16.90
N LEU A 7 -40.81 -15.41 -15.78
CA LEU A 7 -41.53 -15.96 -14.64
C LEU A 7 -40.75 -15.70 -13.34
N SER A 8 -41.51 -15.16 -12.40
CA SER A 8 -41.15 -14.60 -11.11
C SER A 8 -41.08 -15.67 -10.00
N PRO A 9 -40.75 -15.28 -8.74
CA PRO A 9 -40.10 -16.12 -7.74
C PRO A 9 -41.06 -16.68 -6.69
N GLU A 10 -40.88 -17.92 -6.27
CA GLU A 10 -41.57 -18.58 -5.16
C GLU A 10 -40.71 -19.80 -4.75
N MET A 11 -40.44 -20.20 -3.50
CA MET A 11 -40.99 -19.94 -2.18
C MET A 11 -39.97 -20.41 -1.11
N LEU A 12 -39.87 -19.66 -0.01
CA LEU A 12 -39.31 -20.14 1.25
C LEU A 12 -40.28 -21.14 1.89
N PRO A 13 -39.79 -22.25 2.49
CA PRO A 13 -40.49 -22.87 3.60
C PRO A 13 -39.81 -22.54 4.93
N THR A 14 -40.50 -21.72 5.71
CA THR A 14 -40.36 -21.61 7.16
C THR A 14 -40.77 -22.92 7.82
N THR A 15 -39.85 -23.60 8.49
CA THR A 15 -40.20 -24.47 9.62
C THR A 15 -39.16 -24.30 10.72
N ALA A 16 -39.50 -23.47 11.70
CA ALA A 16 -38.79 -23.38 12.96
C ALA A 16 -39.10 -24.62 13.80
N THR A 17 -38.22 -25.62 13.77
CA THR A 17 -38.29 -26.76 14.66
C THR A 17 -37.82 -26.32 16.05
N LYS A 18 -38.80 -26.11 16.95
CA LYS A 18 -38.57 -25.93 18.39
C LYS A 18 -37.91 -27.19 18.95
N ILE A 19 -36.63 -27.12 19.26
CA ILE A 19 -35.97 -28.14 20.09
C ILE A 19 -36.15 -27.69 21.54
N GLY A 20 -36.97 -28.44 22.27
CA GLY A 20 -37.25 -28.22 23.68
C GLY A 20 -35.99 -28.41 24.51
N ILE A 21 -35.68 -27.41 25.33
CA ILE A 21 -34.60 -27.43 26.31
C ILE A 21 -35.15 -28.16 27.54
N THR A 22 -34.88 -29.46 27.66
CA THR A 22 -35.17 -30.22 28.88
C THR A 22 -33.91 -30.26 29.75
N SER A 23 -33.92 -29.45 30.81
CA SER A 23 -33.01 -29.51 31.98
C SER A 23 -31.80 -28.57 32.01
N VAL A 24 -31.73 -27.82 33.12
CA VAL A 24 -30.73 -26.82 33.53
C VAL A 24 -29.34 -27.40 33.88
N ARG A 25 -29.10 -28.70 33.71
CA ARG A 25 -27.84 -29.37 34.10
C ARG A 25 -26.80 -29.48 32.98
N ASP A 26 -27.16 -29.22 31.72
CA ASP A 26 -26.20 -29.25 30.60
C ASP A 26 -25.41 -27.94 30.42
N VAL A 27 -25.76 -26.89 31.17
CA VAL A 27 -25.12 -25.57 31.07
C VAL A 27 -23.76 -25.50 31.80
N LEU A 28 -23.49 -26.40 32.76
CA LEU A 28 -22.37 -26.23 33.71
C LEU A 28 -21.25 -27.29 33.63
N LEU A 29 -21.16 -28.08 32.54
CA LEU A 29 -20.05 -29.02 32.34
C LEU A 29 -19.42 -28.98 30.94
N LYS A 30 -19.53 -27.85 30.22
CA LYS A 30 -18.76 -27.59 28.98
C LYS A 30 -17.86 -26.35 29.06
N SER A 31 -17.71 -25.76 30.25
CA SER A 31 -17.01 -24.47 30.44
C SER A 31 -15.53 -24.59 30.82
N ARG A 32 -14.91 -25.75 30.63
CA ARG A 32 -13.51 -25.97 31.07
C ARG A 32 -12.75 -26.89 30.13
N ALA A 33 -12.44 -26.40 28.92
CA ALA A 33 -11.26 -26.77 28.12
C ALA A 33 -11.38 -26.18 26.70
N LYS A 34 -11.21 -24.86 26.57
CA LYS A 34 -10.85 -24.24 25.28
C LYS A 34 -9.85 -23.12 25.49
N THR A 35 -8.71 -23.44 26.08
CA THR A 35 -7.47 -22.73 25.73
C THR A 35 -7.13 -23.15 24.30
N LEU A 36 -7.67 -22.43 23.32
CA LEU A 36 -7.16 -22.48 21.95
C LEU A 36 -5.77 -21.83 22.00
N PRO A 37 -4.67 -22.55 21.70
CA PRO A 37 -3.39 -21.91 21.55
C PRO A 37 -3.51 -20.99 20.33
N TRP A 38 -3.29 -19.69 20.55
CA TRP A 38 -3.28 -18.66 19.53
C TRP A 38 -2.01 -18.76 18.66
N VAL A 39 -1.66 -19.96 18.21
CA VAL A 39 -0.70 -20.13 17.12
C VAL A 39 -1.48 -19.96 15.84
N MET A 40 -1.78 -18.69 15.53
CA MET A 40 -2.04 -18.27 14.17
C MET A 40 -0.72 -18.43 13.39
N THR A 41 -0.40 -19.65 12.97
CA THR A 41 0.56 -19.86 11.91
C THR A 41 -0.03 -19.23 10.65
N LEU A 42 0.38 -17.98 10.39
CA LEU A 42 0.13 -17.31 9.12
C LEU A 42 0.47 -18.30 7.99
N PRO A 43 -0.43 -18.54 7.01
CA PRO A 43 -0.08 -19.31 5.83
C PRO A 43 1.08 -18.58 5.17
N ARG A 44 2.29 -19.14 5.29
CA ARG A 44 3.47 -18.61 4.61
C ARG A 44 3.33 -19.00 3.14
N HIS A 45 2.47 -18.30 2.42
CA HIS A 45 2.20 -18.51 1.00
C HIS A 45 3.35 -17.92 0.18
N LYS A 46 4.58 -18.43 0.39
CA LYS A 46 5.67 -18.20 -0.55
C LYS A 46 5.44 -19.15 -1.71
N GLN A 47 4.89 -18.63 -2.80
CA GLN A 47 4.81 -19.33 -4.08
C GLN A 47 6.18 -19.95 -4.39
N PRO A 48 6.26 -21.25 -4.74
CA PRO A 48 7.52 -21.87 -5.11
C PRO A 48 8.00 -21.28 -6.44
N PHE A 49 9.10 -20.54 -6.37
CA PHE A 49 9.73 -19.95 -7.54
C PHE A 49 10.79 -20.90 -8.10
N GLN A 50 10.70 -21.24 -9.39
CA GLN A 50 11.60 -22.22 -10.00
C GLN A 50 12.99 -21.61 -10.25
N LYS A 51 14.07 -22.26 -9.81
CA LYS A 51 15.43 -21.74 -10.04
C LYS A 51 15.82 -21.69 -11.52
N ILE A 52 15.19 -22.52 -12.36
CA ILE A 52 15.47 -22.61 -13.80
C ILE A 52 15.14 -21.31 -14.56
N ILE A 53 14.23 -20.48 -14.01
CA ILE A 53 13.88 -19.19 -14.62
C ILE A 53 14.83 -18.05 -14.20
N LEU A 54 15.82 -18.31 -13.34
CA LEU A 54 16.84 -17.32 -12.95
C LEU A 54 17.98 -17.27 -13.95
N LYS A 55 18.37 -16.06 -14.30
CA LYS A 55 19.61 -15.80 -15.04
C LYS A 55 20.69 -15.38 -14.06
N LYS A 56 21.83 -16.09 -14.08
CA LYS A 56 23.05 -15.64 -13.39
C LYS A 56 23.54 -14.37 -14.08
N LYS A 57 23.70 -13.29 -13.32
CA LYS A 57 24.26 -12.01 -13.77
C LYS A 57 25.20 -11.49 -12.71
N LYS A 58 26.26 -10.78 -13.11
CA LYS A 58 27.10 -10.00 -12.21
C LYS A 58 26.45 -8.64 -11.95
N ASN A 59 26.56 -8.12 -10.73
CA ASN A 59 25.96 -6.84 -10.34
C ASN A 59 26.97 -5.69 -10.53
N ASP A 60 27.46 -5.53 -11.76
CA ASP A 60 28.49 -4.54 -12.10
C ASP A 60 27.92 -3.41 -12.99
N THR A 61 26.62 -3.45 -13.29
CA THR A 61 25.94 -2.42 -14.09
C THR A 61 25.53 -1.27 -13.17
N LEU A 62 26.01 -0.07 -13.47
CA LEU A 62 25.64 1.16 -12.78
C LEU A 62 24.67 1.95 -13.67
N ASP A 63 23.45 2.17 -13.18
CA ASP A 63 22.50 3.06 -13.84
C ASP A 63 22.93 4.53 -13.63
N PRO A 64 23.00 5.34 -14.70
CA PRO A 64 23.42 6.74 -14.59
C PRO A 64 22.40 7.57 -13.80
N GLU A 65 22.88 8.56 -13.04
CA GLU A 65 22.01 9.44 -12.26
C GLU A 65 21.14 10.33 -13.18
N PRO A 66 19.82 10.47 -12.91
CA PRO A 66 18.96 11.35 -13.67
C PRO A 66 19.32 12.83 -13.47
N PHE A 67 19.06 13.63 -14.49
CA PHE A 67 19.29 15.08 -14.49
C PHE A 67 17.98 15.87 -14.44
N VAL A 68 18.07 17.07 -13.88
CA VAL A 68 17.05 18.12 -13.92
C VAL A 68 17.66 19.39 -14.50
N ASP A 69 16.89 20.06 -15.35
CA ASP A 69 17.31 21.29 -16.01
C ASP A 69 16.80 22.52 -15.23
N CYS A 70 17.69 23.49 -14.98
CA CYS A 70 17.31 24.76 -14.37
C CYS A 70 16.47 25.59 -15.36
N LYS A 71 15.28 26.04 -14.95
CA LYS A 71 14.38 26.84 -15.80
C LYS A 71 14.94 28.18 -16.25
N GLU A 72 15.87 28.76 -15.48
CA GLU A 72 16.40 30.10 -15.74
C GLU A 72 17.69 30.07 -16.59
N CYS A 73 18.60 29.13 -16.33
CA CYS A 73 19.90 29.07 -17.01
C CYS A 73 20.12 27.83 -17.88
N GLY A 74 19.18 26.89 -17.91
CA GLY A 74 19.26 25.66 -18.72
C GLY A 74 20.35 24.66 -18.30
N ARG A 75 21.09 24.92 -17.22
CA ARG A 75 22.13 23.98 -16.74
C ARG A 75 21.49 22.72 -16.19
N LYS A 76 22.03 21.58 -16.60
CA LYS A 76 21.68 20.26 -16.07
C LYS A 76 22.36 20.05 -14.74
N MET A 77 21.59 19.65 -13.74
CA MET A 77 22.07 19.26 -12.42
C MET A 77 21.57 17.86 -12.15
N HIS A 78 22.32 17.03 -11.42
CA HIS A 78 21.77 15.73 -11.02
C HIS A 78 20.58 15.93 -10.07
N GLN A 79 19.59 15.04 -10.15
CA GLN A 79 18.37 15.15 -9.37
C GLN A 79 18.65 15.13 -7.85
N ILE A 80 19.60 14.31 -7.39
CA ILE A 80 19.97 14.23 -5.97
C ILE A 80 20.75 15.49 -5.56
N CYS A 81 21.72 15.93 -6.36
CA CYS A 81 22.49 17.15 -6.08
C CYS A 81 21.61 18.42 -6.02
N ALA A 82 20.60 18.50 -6.89
CA ALA A 82 19.65 19.61 -6.93
C ALA A 82 18.66 19.59 -5.75
N LEU A 83 18.52 18.44 -5.08
CA LEU A 83 17.48 18.14 -4.11
C LEU A 83 16.12 18.57 -4.65
N HIS A 84 15.77 18.15 -5.86
CA HIS A 84 14.51 18.50 -6.53
C HIS A 84 13.61 17.29 -6.71
N TYR A 85 12.35 17.45 -6.30
CA TYR A 85 11.30 16.48 -6.56
C TYR A 85 10.05 17.23 -7.05
N ASP A 86 9.51 16.80 -8.19
CA ASP A 86 8.42 17.50 -8.88
C ASP A 86 7.16 17.62 -8.03
N ILE A 87 6.91 16.65 -7.15
CA ILE A 87 5.76 16.67 -6.23
C ILE A 87 5.92 17.75 -5.15
N ILE A 88 7.15 18.03 -4.71
CA ILE A 88 7.42 19.08 -3.71
C ILE A 88 7.33 20.46 -4.36
N TRP A 89 7.93 20.61 -5.54
CA TRP A 89 8.02 21.88 -6.25
C TRP A 89 7.55 21.75 -7.71
N PRO A 90 6.23 21.71 -7.96
CA PRO A 90 5.68 21.55 -9.32
C PRO A 90 5.96 22.75 -10.23
N SER A 91 6.34 23.90 -9.65
CA SER A 91 6.80 25.09 -10.39
C SER A 91 8.13 24.85 -11.12
N GLY A 92 8.83 23.75 -10.85
CA GLY A 92 10.08 23.35 -11.46
C GLY A 92 11.33 23.87 -10.73
N PHE A 93 12.48 23.37 -11.17
CA PHE A 93 13.78 23.63 -10.55
C PHE A 93 14.39 24.96 -11.01
N VAL A 94 14.87 25.71 -10.01
CA VAL A 94 15.76 26.87 -10.21
C VAL A 94 17.00 26.62 -9.35
N CYS A 95 18.17 26.67 -9.98
CA CYS A 95 19.43 26.42 -9.29
C CYS A 95 19.78 27.56 -8.31
N ASP A 96 20.64 27.27 -7.33
CA ASP A 96 20.97 28.21 -6.26
C ASP A 96 21.62 29.50 -6.78
N ASN A 97 22.38 29.42 -7.88
CA ASN A 97 22.96 30.59 -8.52
C ASN A 97 21.89 31.52 -9.10
N CYS A 98 20.83 30.98 -9.70
CA CYS A 98 19.73 31.78 -10.23
C CYS A 98 18.82 32.33 -9.11
N LEU A 99 18.60 31.56 -8.04
CA LEU A 99 17.90 32.03 -6.84
C LEU A 99 18.63 33.20 -6.18
N LYS A 100 19.95 33.10 -5.99
CA LYS A 100 20.79 34.17 -5.43
C LYS A 100 20.77 35.43 -6.29
N LYS A 101 20.86 35.30 -7.62
CA LYS A 101 20.80 36.44 -8.56
C LYS A 101 19.45 37.17 -8.55
N THR A 102 18.36 36.42 -8.37
CA THR A 102 17.00 36.98 -8.35
C THR A 102 16.54 37.42 -6.97
N GLY A 103 17.36 37.21 -5.93
CA GLY A 103 16.99 37.50 -4.53
C GLY A 103 15.86 36.64 -3.99
N ARG A 104 15.55 35.50 -4.64
CA ARG A 104 14.46 34.60 -4.24
C ARG A 104 15.01 33.48 -3.37
N THR A 105 14.24 33.06 -2.37
CA THR A 105 14.54 31.87 -1.57
C THR A 105 13.73 30.68 -2.07
N ARG A 106 14.26 29.47 -1.91
CA ARG A 106 13.56 28.24 -2.29
C ARG A 106 12.30 28.11 -1.41
N LYS A 107 11.17 27.77 -2.04
CA LYS A 107 9.91 27.51 -1.34
C LYS A 107 10.09 26.39 -0.33
N GLU A 108 9.52 26.55 0.86
CA GLU A 108 9.61 25.56 1.94
C GLU A 108 9.01 24.20 1.53
N ASN A 109 9.67 23.12 1.93
CA ASN A 109 9.23 21.75 1.68
C ASN A 109 8.11 21.36 2.66
N LYS A 110 6.92 21.05 2.12
CA LYS A 110 5.76 20.60 2.91
C LYS A 110 5.88 19.15 3.41
N PHE A 111 6.75 18.35 2.81
CA PHE A 111 6.99 16.94 3.10
C PHE A 111 8.23 16.76 3.98
N SER A 112 8.35 17.56 5.04
CA SER A 112 9.44 17.45 6.01
C SER A 112 9.09 16.44 7.12
N ALA A 113 10.10 15.75 7.64
CA ALA A 113 9.92 14.76 8.71
C ALA A 113 9.22 15.34 9.96
N LYS A 114 9.43 16.63 10.23
CA LYS A 114 8.78 17.36 11.34
C LYS A 114 7.26 17.45 11.22
N ARG A 115 6.70 17.29 10.02
CA ARG A 115 5.26 17.39 9.74
C ARG A 115 4.57 16.02 9.72
N LEU A 116 5.29 14.93 9.94
CA LEU A 116 4.73 13.59 10.06
C LEU A 116 3.96 13.45 11.38
N GLN A 117 2.95 12.57 11.40
CA GLN A 117 2.22 12.23 12.61
C GLN A 117 3.15 11.54 13.63
N THR A 118 3.12 11.99 14.87
CA THR A 118 3.88 11.38 15.97
C THR A 118 3.13 10.20 16.56
N THR A 119 3.80 9.07 16.72
CA THR A 119 3.30 7.91 17.49
C THR A 119 3.76 8.02 18.94
N ARG A 120 2.88 7.68 19.90
CA ARG A 120 3.18 7.65 21.33
C ARG A 120 3.68 6.29 21.77
#